data_AF-A0A523X2H5-F1
#
_entry.id   AF-A0A523X2H5-F1
#
_cell.length_a   1.000
_cell.length_b   1.000
_cell.length_c   1.000
_cell.angle_alpha   90.00
_cell.angle_beta   90.00
_cell.angle_gamma   90.00
#
_symmetry.space_group_name_H-M   'P 1'
#
loop_
_entity.id
_entity.type
_entity.pdbx_description
1 polymer ?
#
loop_
_entity_poly.entity_id
_entity_poly.type
_entity_poly.pdbx_seq_one_letter_code
_entity_poly.pdbx_strand_id
1 'polypeptide(L)' 'DAILERERRTVILRSQDRPFVKCKVGKEAMSDEEIAGNVEVILNSLTNVLKRGANNIKSIYLKLTMGPAVKLE' A
#
# COMPACT_ATOMS: atom_id res chain seq x y z
N ASP A 1 -16.57 3.13 -20.34
CA ASP A 1 -16.34 2.02 -19.38
C ASP A 1 -14.92 1.88 -18.84
N ALA A 2 -13.86 1.90 -19.68
CA ALA A 2 -12.48 1.65 -19.22
C ALA A 2 -11.98 2.58 -18.09
N ILE A 3 -12.35 3.86 -18.12
CA ILE A 3 -11.98 4.83 -17.07
C ILE A 3 -12.63 4.45 -15.73
N LEU A 4 -13.88 3.98 -15.75
CA LEU A 4 -14.64 3.64 -14.56
C LEU A 4 -14.06 2.40 -13.85
N GLU A 5 -13.64 1.41 -14.63
CA GLU A 5 -12.94 0.22 -14.12
C GLU A 5 -11.59 0.56 -13.49
N ARG A 6 -10.86 1.52 -14.07
CA ARG A 6 -9.60 2.00 -13.51
C ARG A 6 -9.79 2.66 -12.15
N GLU A 7 -10.77 3.55 -12.03
CA GLU A 7 -11.07 4.23 -10.76
C GLU A 7 -11.49 3.24 -9.67
N ARG A 8 -12.26 2.20 -10.02
CA ARG A 8 -12.67 1.15 -9.07
C ARG A 8 -11.50 0.36 -8.47
N ARG A 9 -10.41 0.21 -9.22
CA ARG A 9 -9.20 -0.51 -8.78
C ARG A 9 -8.18 0.42 -8.11
N THR A 10 -8.35 1.72 -8.24
CA THR A 10 -7.39 2.71 -7.74
C THR A 10 -7.58 2.92 -6.25
N VAL A 11 -6.47 2.95 -5.52
CA VAL A 11 -6.44 3.28 -4.09
C VAL A 11 -5.72 4.60 -3.91
N ILE A 12 -6.34 5.52 -3.16
CA ILE A 12 -5.79 6.85 -2.92
C ILE A 12 -4.91 6.80 -1.66
N LEU A 13 -3.64 7.16 -1.82
CA LEU A 13 -2.69 7.34 -0.73
C LEU A 13 -2.76 8.78 -0.23
N ARG A 14 -3.20 8.99 1.01
CA ARG A 14 -3.28 10.31 1.63
C ARG A 14 -2.59 10.30 2.98
N SER A 15 -1.65 11.22 3.15
CA SER A 15 -1.10 11.62 4.44
C SER A 15 -1.91 12.81 4.91
N GLN A 16 -2.60 12.70 6.04
CA GLN A 16 -3.23 13.85 6.70
C GLN A 16 -2.19 14.51 7.63
N ASP A 17 -2.48 14.55 8.93
CA ASP A 17 -1.68 15.30 9.91
C ASP A 17 -0.43 14.54 10.41
N ARG A 18 -0.29 13.25 10.05
CA ARG A 18 0.76 12.37 10.55
C ARG A 18 1.57 11.77 9.40
N PRO A 19 2.89 11.53 9.58
CA PRO A 19 3.77 11.00 8.54
C PRO A 19 3.61 9.47 8.37
N PHE A 20 2.37 9.01 8.25
CA PHE A 20 2.05 7.63 7.85
C PHE A 20 0.88 7.64 6.88
N VAL A 21 0.85 6.63 6.02
CA VAL A 21 -0.30 6.35 5.17
C VAL A 21 -0.83 4.97 5.48
N LYS A 22 -2.13 4.78 5.28
CA LYS A 22 -2.79 3.47 5.41
C LYS A 22 -3.57 3.24 4.13
N CYS A 23 -3.45 2.04 3.57
CA CYS A 23 -4.13 1.68 2.33
C CYS A 23 -4.58 0.23 2.38
N LYS A 24 -5.55 -0.10 1.53
CA LYS A 24 -5.97 -1.48 1.30
C LYS A 24 -5.15 -2.04 0.15
N VAL A 25 -4.51 -3.18 0.38
CA VAL A 25 -3.66 -3.86 -0.61
C VAL A 25 -4.42 -4.95 -1.35
N GLY A 26 -5.37 -5.63 -0.70
CA GLY A 26 -6.08 -6.75 -1.30
C GLY A 26 -7.22 -7.29 -0.45
N LYS A 27 -7.60 -8.53 -0.73
CA LYS A 27 -8.56 -9.36 0.04
C LYS A 27 -7.88 -10.68 0.39
N GLU A 28 -8.35 -11.32 1.45
CA GLU A 28 -7.83 -12.62 1.91
C GLU A 28 -8.05 -13.77 0.91
N ALA A 29 -8.99 -13.62 -0.02
CA ALA A 29 -9.24 -14.60 -1.08
C ALA A 29 -8.28 -14.48 -2.29
N MET A 30 -7.37 -13.50 -2.29
CA MET A 30 -6.35 -13.33 -3.35
C MET A 30 -5.11 -14.16 -3.02
N SER A 31 -4.30 -14.49 -4.03
CA SER A 31 -3.05 -15.22 -3.78
C SER A 31 -2.00 -14.31 -3.15
N ASP A 32 -1.06 -14.91 -2.44
CA ASP A 32 0.01 -14.17 -1.75
C ASP A 32 0.92 -13.45 -2.75
N GLU A 33 1.16 -14.03 -3.93
CA GLU A 33 1.95 -13.41 -5.01
C GLU A 33 1.27 -12.16 -5.57
N GLU A 34 -0.05 -12.20 -5.76
CA GLU A 34 -0.81 -11.03 -6.22
C GLU A 34 -0.77 -9.91 -5.17
N ILE A 35 -0.90 -10.26 -3.89
CA ILE A 35 -0.81 -9.30 -2.79
C ILE A 35 0.60 -8.69 -2.74
N ALA A 36 1.65 -9.50 -2.84
CA ALA A 36 3.03 -9.02 -2.86
C ALA A 36 3.27 -8.04 -4.03
N GLY A 37 2.82 -8.38 -5.23
CA GLY A 37 2.90 -7.48 -6.39
C GLY A 37 2.17 -6.15 -6.16
N ASN A 38 1.00 -6.17 -5.53
CA ASN A 38 0.29 -4.95 -5.17
C ASN A 38 1.05 -4.11 -4.13
N VAL A 39 1.68 -4.75 -3.13
CA VAL A 39 2.54 -4.05 -2.14
C VAL A 39 3.71 -3.36 -2.84
N GLU A 40 4.41 -4.06 -3.74
CA GLU A 40 5.54 -3.50 -4.48
C GLU A 40 5.13 -2.28 -5.32
N VAL A 41 3.99 -2.35 -6.01
CA VAL A 41 3.45 -1.22 -6.79
C VAL A 41 3.18 -0.01 -5.89
N ILE A 42 2.60 -0.22 -4.70
CA ILE A 42 2.34 0.84 -3.73
C ILE A 42 3.65 1.44 -3.21
N LEU A 43 4.63 0.61 -2.84
CA LEU A 43 5.93 1.06 -2.33
C LEU A 43 6.73 1.83 -3.37
N ASN A 44 6.72 1.39 -4.63
CA ASN A 44 7.38 2.08 -5.72
C ASN A 44 6.74 3.45 -5.99
N SER A 45 5.41 3.51 -6.00
CA SER A 45 4.67 4.77 -6.14
C SER A 45 5.00 5.74 -5.00
N LEU A 46 5.05 5.24 -3.75
CA LEU A 46 5.36 6.04 -2.58
C LEU A 46 6.82 6.55 -2.59
N THR A 47 7.76 5.70 -2.99
CA THR A 47 9.19 6.03 -3.10
C THR A 47 9.42 7.13 -4.14
N ASN A 48 8.70 7.11 -5.25
CA ASN A 48 8.81 8.14 -6.30
C ASN A 48 8.29 9.52 -5.88
N VAL A 49 7.30 9.57 -4.98
CA VAL A 49 6.73 10.84 -4.48
C VAL A 49 7.60 11.42 -3.34
N LEU A 50 8.30 10.58 -2.59
CA LEU A 50 9.12 11.00 -1.46
C LEU A 50 10.47 11.58 -1.91
N LYS A 51 10.81 12.78 -1.42
CA LYS A 51 12.08 13.48 -1.75
C LYS A 51 13.36 12.69 -1.43
N ARG A 52 13.31 11.76 -0.46
CA ARG A 52 14.44 10.90 -0.06
C ARG A 52 14.18 9.42 -0.34
N GLY A 53 13.14 9.10 -1.11
CA GLY A 53 12.77 7.74 -1.48
C GLY A 53 12.59 6.79 -0.29
N ALA A 54 13.14 5.58 -0.42
CA ALA A 54 13.05 4.49 0.55
C ALA A 54 13.65 4.85 1.92
N ASN A 55 14.65 5.73 1.96
CA ASN A 55 15.29 6.16 3.21
C ASN A 55 14.37 6.98 4.12
N ASN A 56 13.23 7.46 3.61
CA ASN A 56 12.24 8.18 4.40
C ASN A 56 11.19 7.26 5.03
N ILE A 57 11.25 5.95 4.76
CA ILE A 57 10.32 4.95 5.29
C ILE A 57 10.99 4.26 6.49
N LYS A 58 10.46 4.50 7.70
CA LYS A 58 11.01 3.92 8.94
C LYS A 58 10.57 2.47 9.16
N SER A 59 9.31 2.17 8.84
CA SER A 59 8.74 0.84 9.05
C SER A 59 7.50 0.65 8.18
N ILE A 60 7.30 -0.59 7.75
CA ILE A 60 6.13 -1.03 6.98
C ILE A 60 5.44 -2.11 7.81
N TYR A 61 4.11 -2.03 7.89
CA TYR A 61 3.30 -3.01 8.61
C TYR A 61 2.20 -3.52 7.69
N LEU A 62 2.02 -4.83 7.67
CA LEU A 62 0.89 -5.50 7.03
C LEU A 62 0.03 -6.14 8.11
N LYS A 63 -1.28 -6.01 7.96
CA LYS A 63 -2.24 -6.63 8.85
C LYS A 63 -3.49 -7.03 8.08
N LEU A 64 -4.14 -8.08 8.57
CA LEU A 64 -5.52 -8.34 8.22
C LEU A 64 -6.43 -7.30 8.88
N THR A 65 -7.66 -7.14 8.37
CA THR A 65 -8.62 -6.17 8.89
C THR A 65 -8.79 -6.32 10.41
N MET A 66 -8.86 -7.57 10.89
CA MET A 66 -9.07 -7.92 12.30
C MET A 66 -7.86 -8.59 12.97
N GLY A 67 -6.77 -8.83 12.23
CA GLY A 67 -5.60 -9.56 12.73
C GLY A 67 -4.53 -8.66 13.35
N PRO A 68 -3.57 -9.26 14.08
CA PRO A 68 -2.38 -8.57 14.56
C PRO A 68 -1.54 -8.05 13.37
N ALA A 69 -0.78 -6.98 13.61
CA ALA A 69 0.09 -6.40 12.59
C ALA A 69 1.46 -7.08 12.60
N VAL A 70 1.93 -7.44 11.41
CA VAL A 70 3.27 -7.98 11.17
C VAL A 70 4.11 -6.87 10.54
N LYS A 71 5.31 -6.67 11.07
CA LYS A 71 6.27 -5.72 10.50
C LYS A 71 6.99 -6.40 9.34
N LEU A 72 7.08 -5.72 8.19
CA LEU A 72 8.05 -6.08 7.15
C LEU A 72 9.43 -5.61 7.64
N GLU A 73 10.38 -6.54 7.76
CA GLU A 73 11.79 -6.20 8.02
C GLU A 73 12.44 -5.54 6.82
#